data_AF-A0AB32VCB2-F1
#
_entry.id   AF-A0AB32VCB2-F1
#
_cell.length_a   1.000
_cell.length_b   1.000
_cell.length_c   1.000
_cell.angle_alpha   90.00
_cell.angle_beta   90.00
_cell.angle_gamma   90.00
#
_symmetry.space_group_name_H-M   'P 1'
#
loop_
_entity.id
_entity.type
_entity.pdbx_description
1 polymer ?
#
loop_
_entity_poly.entity_id
_entity_poly.type
_entity_poly.pdbx_seq_one_letter_code
_entity_poly.pdbx_strand_id
1 'polypeptide(L)'
;MAEDKYNLKNPAVKRILQEVKEMQSNPSDDFMSLPLEENIFEWQFAIRGPRESEFEGGIYHGRIQLPAEYPFKPPSFMLLTPNGRFETQTKICLSISNHHPEHWQPSWSVRTALVALIAFMPTSPNGALGSLDYKKEERRTLAIKSREAPPKFGNPERQKLIDEIHEYMLSKAPPVPQLGPSQASEEHSMDRDGVTQANQQDSVSMAGGDGLPNQAVGDRVVEEEPVAPANANPAPAEIRVVREVPARGPSNQPLQRPELRVQKSADDRLFTWAAVGLTIAILVLLLKKFLKSSGHGAVFMDGS
;
A
#
# COMPACT_ATOMS: atom_id res chain seq x y z
N MET A 1 8.34 -37.27 -6.61
CA MET A 1 9.22 -36.08 -6.57
C MET A 1 8.35 -34.83 -6.43
N ALA A 2 8.92 -33.64 -6.21
CA ALA A 2 8.10 -32.41 -6.09
C ALA A 2 7.39 -32.02 -7.40
N GLU A 3 7.90 -32.50 -8.53
CA GLU A 3 7.37 -32.24 -9.88
C GLU A 3 6.01 -32.91 -10.14
N ASP A 4 5.70 -34.01 -9.45
CA ASP A 4 4.44 -34.75 -9.62
C ASP A 4 3.21 -34.01 -9.05
N LYS A 5 3.44 -33.08 -8.12
CA LYS A 5 2.37 -32.39 -7.36
C LYS A 5 1.85 -31.12 -8.04
N TYR A 6 2.61 -30.53 -8.97
CA TYR A 6 2.33 -29.19 -9.50
C TYR A 6 2.46 -29.13 -11.02
N ASN A 7 1.50 -28.48 -11.69
CA ASN A 7 1.54 -28.30 -13.15
C ASN A 7 2.61 -27.28 -13.58
N LEU A 8 3.86 -27.74 -13.73
CA LEU A 8 5.01 -26.94 -14.16
C LEU A 8 4.89 -26.40 -15.61
N LYS A 9 3.83 -26.72 -16.37
CA LYS A 9 3.54 -26.05 -17.65
C LYS A 9 2.84 -24.69 -17.44
N ASN A 10 2.18 -24.47 -16.31
CA ASN A 10 1.57 -23.18 -15.97
C ASN A 10 2.67 -22.17 -15.54
N PRO A 11 2.76 -20.98 -16.18
CA PRO A 11 3.75 -19.95 -15.80
C PRO A 11 3.54 -19.39 -14.40
N ALA A 12 2.29 -19.31 -13.91
CA ALA A 12 1.99 -18.86 -12.54
C ALA A 12 2.57 -19.82 -11.51
N VAL A 13 2.38 -21.13 -11.70
CA VAL A 13 2.95 -22.19 -10.84
C VAL A 13 4.47 -22.11 -10.81
N LYS A 14 5.12 -21.96 -11.98
CA LYS A 14 6.58 -21.74 -12.07
C LYS A 14 7.04 -20.51 -11.28
N ARG A 15 6.34 -19.38 -11.43
CA ARG A 15 6.66 -18.13 -10.73
C ARG A 15 6.51 -18.27 -9.22
N ILE A 16 5.40 -18.86 -8.76
CA ILE A 16 5.10 -19.10 -7.34
C ILE A 16 6.18 -19.99 -6.71
N LEU A 17 6.51 -21.12 -7.31
CA LEU A 17 7.54 -22.04 -6.77
C LEU A 17 8.94 -21.40 -6.74
N GLN A 18 9.27 -20.53 -7.70
CA GLN A 18 10.52 -19.76 -7.69
C GLN A 18 10.54 -18.71 -6.57
N GLU A 19 9.40 -18.09 -6.22
CA GLU A 19 9.32 -17.17 -5.08
C GLU A 19 9.33 -17.89 -3.73
N VAL A 20 8.70 -19.06 -3.61
CA VAL A 20 8.82 -19.91 -2.41
C VAL A 20 10.30 -20.23 -2.14
N LYS A 21 11.04 -20.62 -3.19
CA LYS A 21 12.48 -20.89 -3.09
C LYS A 21 13.29 -19.64 -2.72
N GLU A 22 12.96 -18.48 -3.29
CA GLU A 22 13.61 -17.20 -2.96
C GLU A 22 13.40 -16.85 -1.49
N MET A 23 12.15 -16.86 -1.02
CA MET A 23 11.74 -16.62 0.37
C MET A 23 12.45 -17.55 1.36
N GLN A 24 12.55 -18.84 1.06
CA GLN A 24 13.29 -19.82 1.87
C GLN A 24 14.81 -19.59 1.87
N SER A 25 15.39 -19.20 0.74
CA SER A 25 16.84 -18.97 0.61
C SER A 25 17.35 -17.67 1.24
N ASN A 26 16.43 -16.73 1.49
CA ASN A 26 16.72 -15.36 1.88
C ASN A 26 15.68 -14.89 2.93
N PRO A 27 15.64 -15.52 4.12
CA PRO A 27 14.62 -15.23 5.12
C PRO A 27 14.69 -13.77 5.58
N SER A 28 13.53 -13.18 5.84
CA SER A 28 13.43 -11.86 6.45
C SER A 28 13.24 -11.99 7.97
N ASP A 29 13.70 -10.99 8.71
CA ASP A 29 13.29 -10.81 10.10
C ASP A 29 11.96 -10.05 10.18
N ASP A 30 11.71 -9.06 9.30
CA ASP A 30 10.53 -8.18 9.36
C ASP A 30 9.21 -8.84 8.91
N PHE A 31 9.28 -10.00 8.25
CA PHE A 31 8.11 -10.80 7.87
C PHE A 31 8.45 -12.28 7.67
N MET A 32 7.43 -13.13 7.78
CA MET A 32 7.46 -14.50 7.29
C MET A 32 6.18 -14.78 6.49
N SER A 33 6.28 -15.58 5.43
CA SER A 33 5.11 -16.03 4.68
C SER A 33 5.36 -17.40 4.05
N LEU A 34 4.34 -18.25 4.08
CA LEU A 34 4.37 -19.61 3.57
C LEU A 34 3.10 -19.90 2.74
N PRO A 35 3.21 -20.59 1.59
CA PRO A 35 2.05 -21.09 0.85
C PRO A 35 1.33 -22.21 1.63
N LEU A 36 0.03 -22.37 1.41
CA LEU A 36 -0.69 -23.57 1.85
C LEU A 36 -0.20 -24.80 1.08
N GLU A 37 -0.16 -25.96 1.74
CA GLU A 37 0.31 -27.19 1.10
C GLU A 37 -0.66 -27.70 0.02
N GLU A 38 -1.97 -27.54 0.27
CA GLU A 38 -3.07 -27.89 -0.62
C GLU A 38 -3.25 -26.89 -1.77
N ASN A 39 -2.84 -25.64 -1.59
CA ASN A 39 -3.07 -24.57 -2.57
C ASN A 39 -1.98 -23.49 -2.53
N ILE A 40 -0.97 -23.60 -3.39
CA ILE A 40 0.13 -22.62 -3.51
C ILE A 40 -0.29 -21.23 -4.02
N PHE A 41 -1.55 -21.03 -4.41
CA PHE A 41 -2.12 -19.70 -4.73
C PHE A 41 -2.68 -18.99 -3.49
N GLU A 42 -2.74 -19.64 -2.32
CA GLU A 42 -3.06 -18.98 -1.05
C GLU A 42 -1.90 -19.14 -0.07
N TRP A 43 -1.49 -18.04 0.56
CA TRP A 43 -0.36 -17.98 1.49
C TRP A 43 -0.83 -17.40 2.81
N GLN A 44 -0.29 -17.89 3.92
CA GLN A 44 -0.35 -17.19 5.21
C GLN A 44 0.89 -16.31 5.37
N PHE A 45 0.78 -15.20 6.09
CA PHE A 45 1.91 -14.34 6.41
C PHE A 45 1.76 -13.70 7.78
N ALA A 46 2.87 -13.25 8.34
CA ALA A 46 2.89 -12.22 9.38
C ALA A 46 3.97 -11.19 9.07
N ILE A 47 3.67 -9.93 9.36
CA ILE A 47 4.61 -8.81 9.31
C ILE A 47 4.85 -8.24 10.71
N ARG A 48 6.01 -7.63 10.95
CA ARG A 48 6.19 -6.72 12.08
C ARG A 48 5.48 -5.40 11.79
N GLY A 49 4.99 -4.75 12.84
CA GLY A 49 4.69 -3.32 12.75
C GLY A 49 5.95 -2.51 12.50
N PRO A 50 5.91 -1.47 11.63
CA PRO A 50 7.04 -0.57 11.41
C PRO A 50 7.58 0.03 12.69
N ARG A 51 8.89 0.22 12.75
CA ARG A 51 9.54 1.00 13.82
C ARG A 51 9.11 2.47 13.74
N GLU A 52 9.23 3.18 14.85
CA GLU A 52 8.92 4.61 14.97
C GLU A 52 7.45 4.94 14.62
N SER A 53 6.56 3.95 14.78
CA SER A 53 5.12 4.04 14.50
C SER A 53 4.27 3.49 15.63
N GLU A 54 2.97 3.79 15.63
CA GLU A 54 2.03 3.24 16.61
C GLU A 54 1.77 1.71 16.48
N PHE A 55 2.38 1.06 15.49
CA PHE A 55 2.33 -0.39 15.28
C PHE A 55 3.57 -1.11 15.82
N GLU A 56 4.61 -0.37 16.26
CA GLU A 56 5.91 -0.95 16.62
C GLU A 56 5.80 -2.05 17.69
N GLY A 57 6.54 -3.13 17.49
CA GLY A 57 6.55 -4.30 18.36
C GLY A 57 5.43 -5.31 18.10
N GLY A 58 4.40 -4.96 17.31
CA GLY A 58 3.31 -5.86 16.94
C GLY A 58 3.66 -6.90 15.87
N ILE A 59 2.90 -7.99 15.84
CA ILE A 59 2.99 -9.11 14.88
C ILE A 59 1.63 -9.28 14.19
N TYR A 60 1.55 -8.81 12.95
CA TYR A 60 0.29 -8.71 12.21
C TYR A 60 0.17 -9.82 11.19
N HIS A 61 -0.61 -10.84 11.55
CA HIS A 61 -0.95 -11.96 10.69
C HIS A 61 -1.95 -11.55 9.60
N GLY A 62 -1.86 -12.23 8.46
CA GLY A 62 -2.74 -12.05 7.31
C GLY A 62 -2.64 -13.20 6.32
N ARG A 63 -3.39 -13.07 5.22
CA ARG A 63 -3.34 -14.00 4.09
C ARG A 63 -3.20 -13.28 2.75
N ILE A 64 -2.53 -13.94 1.81
CA ILE A 64 -2.36 -13.51 0.43
C ILE A 64 -3.15 -14.47 -0.46
N GLN A 65 -3.95 -13.93 -1.37
CA GLN A 65 -4.60 -14.69 -2.44
C GLN A 65 -4.01 -14.26 -3.79
N LEU A 66 -3.38 -15.19 -4.49
CA LEU A 66 -2.81 -15.00 -5.82
C LEU A 66 -3.85 -15.38 -6.90
N PRO A 67 -4.07 -14.55 -7.93
CA PRO A 67 -4.94 -14.90 -9.05
C PRO A 67 -4.30 -15.99 -9.92
N ALA A 68 -5.11 -16.67 -10.73
CA ALA A 68 -4.63 -17.70 -11.66
C ALA A 68 -3.65 -17.13 -12.72
N GLU A 69 -3.80 -15.84 -13.04
CA GLU A 69 -2.97 -15.08 -13.97
C GLU A 69 -1.77 -14.40 -13.30
N TYR A 70 -1.45 -14.70 -12.03
CA TYR A 70 -0.24 -14.20 -11.36
C TYR A 70 1.02 -14.58 -12.16
N PRO A 71 2.00 -13.67 -12.40
CA PRO A 71 2.14 -12.32 -11.85
C PRO A 71 1.55 -11.21 -12.73
N PHE A 72 0.79 -11.51 -13.79
CA PHE A 72 0.20 -10.48 -14.66
C PHE A 72 -0.99 -9.76 -14.03
N LYS A 73 -1.64 -10.38 -13.04
CA LYS A 73 -2.57 -9.72 -12.11
C LYS A 73 -1.97 -9.66 -10.69
N PRO A 74 -2.21 -8.58 -9.93
CA PRO A 74 -1.73 -8.42 -8.56
C PRO A 74 -2.37 -9.41 -7.55
N PRO A 75 -1.71 -9.64 -6.40
CA PRO A 75 -2.30 -10.33 -5.26
C PRO A 75 -3.44 -9.53 -4.59
N SER A 76 -4.26 -10.23 -3.80
CA SER A 76 -5.15 -9.64 -2.80
C SER A 76 -4.64 -9.94 -1.39
N PHE A 77 -4.61 -8.93 -0.52
CA PHE A 77 -4.21 -9.06 0.89
C PHE A 77 -5.41 -8.89 1.83
N MET A 78 -5.42 -9.64 2.94
CA MET A 78 -6.34 -9.49 4.06
C MET A 78 -5.56 -9.66 5.36
N LEU A 79 -5.72 -8.76 6.33
CA LEU A 79 -5.17 -8.94 7.68
C LEU A 79 -6.14 -9.72 8.58
N LEU A 80 -5.60 -10.55 9.46
CA LEU A 80 -6.32 -11.36 10.44
C LEU A 80 -6.13 -10.82 11.87
N THR A 81 -4.97 -10.24 12.18
CA THR A 81 -4.73 -9.56 13.46
C THR A 81 -5.45 -8.20 13.52
N PRO A 82 -6.29 -7.93 14.55
CA PRO A 82 -6.85 -6.61 14.80
C PRO A 82 -5.75 -5.56 15.03
N ASN A 83 -5.82 -4.45 14.29
CA ASN A 83 -4.70 -3.51 14.15
C ASN A 83 -5.10 -2.02 14.17
N GLY A 84 -6.40 -1.69 14.13
CA GLY A 84 -6.89 -0.29 14.20
C GLY A 84 -6.59 0.59 12.98
N ARG A 85 -6.13 -0.01 11.86
CA ARG A 85 -5.77 0.68 10.61
C ARG A 85 -6.45 0.09 9.38
N PHE A 86 -6.73 -1.21 9.41
CA PHE A 86 -7.44 -2.00 8.40
C PHE A 86 -8.45 -2.92 9.08
N GLU A 87 -9.64 -3.01 8.50
CA GLU A 87 -10.65 -3.98 8.92
C GLU A 87 -10.17 -5.41 8.66
N THR A 88 -10.41 -6.29 9.62
CA THR A 88 -9.99 -7.68 9.56
C THR A 88 -10.77 -8.46 8.49
N GLN A 89 -10.11 -9.45 7.88
CA GLN A 89 -10.63 -10.31 6.81
C GLN A 89 -11.11 -9.56 5.53
N THR A 90 -11.01 -8.23 5.50
CA THR A 90 -11.39 -7.36 4.38
C THR A 90 -10.22 -7.20 3.41
N LYS A 91 -10.51 -7.13 2.10
CA LYS A 91 -9.47 -6.96 1.07
C LYS A 91 -8.86 -5.57 1.14
N ILE A 92 -7.55 -5.49 1.38
CA ILE A 92 -6.84 -4.22 1.52
C ILE A 92 -6.60 -3.60 0.14
N CYS A 93 -7.09 -2.38 -0.02
CA CYS A 93 -6.93 -1.56 -1.21
C CYS A 93 -5.60 -0.80 -1.11
N LEU A 94 -4.57 -1.29 -1.80
CA LEU A 94 -3.26 -0.66 -1.95
C LEU A 94 -3.05 -0.31 -3.43
N SER A 95 -2.20 0.67 -3.72
CA SER A 95 -1.67 0.91 -5.07
C SER A 95 -0.90 -0.29 -5.65
N ILE A 96 -0.62 -1.31 -4.84
CA ILE A 96 0.05 -2.55 -5.23
C ILE A 96 -0.85 -3.80 -5.18
N SER A 97 -2.15 -3.65 -4.90
CA SER A 97 -3.10 -4.78 -4.79
C SER A 97 -4.11 -4.77 -5.94
N ASN A 98 -4.96 -5.80 -6.02
CA ASN A 98 -6.03 -5.92 -7.03
C ASN A 98 -7.15 -4.85 -6.93
N HIS A 99 -6.93 -3.75 -6.22
CA HIS A 99 -7.73 -2.53 -6.36
C HIS A 99 -7.14 -1.54 -7.39
N HIS A 100 -5.84 -1.64 -7.66
CA HIS A 100 -5.08 -0.76 -8.58
C HIS A 100 -4.20 -1.57 -9.56
N PRO A 101 -4.81 -2.40 -10.43
CA PRO A 101 -4.07 -3.22 -11.40
C PRO A 101 -3.19 -2.42 -12.38
N GLU A 102 -3.51 -1.14 -12.61
CA GLU A 102 -2.74 -0.19 -13.43
C GLU A 102 -1.38 0.21 -12.84
N HIS A 103 -1.20 0.01 -11.53
CA HIS A 103 0.04 0.33 -10.81
C HIS A 103 0.86 -0.92 -10.46
N TRP A 104 0.28 -2.12 -10.54
CA TRP A 104 0.99 -3.37 -10.37
C TRP A 104 1.98 -3.65 -11.50
N GLN A 105 3.21 -4.03 -11.14
CA GLN A 105 4.22 -4.48 -12.10
C GLN A 105 4.44 -6.00 -11.98
N PRO A 106 4.33 -6.79 -13.07
CA PRO A 106 4.58 -8.24 -13.03
C PRO A 106 6.01 -8.66 -12.61
N SER A 107 6.95 -7.73 -12.50
CA SER A 107 8.27 -7.93 -11.92
C SER A 107 8.26 -7.96 -10.38
N TRP A 108 7.22 -7.44 -9.73
CA TRP A 108 7.05 -7.48 -8.28
C TRP A 108 6.62 -8.87 -7.80
N SER A 109 7.14 -9.25 -6.65
CA SER A 109 6.97 -10.52 -5.95
C SER A 109 6.13 -10.37 -4.67
N VAL A 110 5.74 -11.50 -4.08
CA VAL A 110 5.20 -11.59 -2.71
C VAL A 110 6.10 -10.84 -1.73
N ARG A 111 7.43 -11.00 -1.80
CA ARG A 111 8.40 -10.26 -0.98
C ARG A 111 8.22 -8.74 -1.10
N THR A 112 8.28 -8.20 -2.32
CA THR A 112 8.18 -6.75 -2.51
C THR A 112 6.82 -6.20 -2.09
N ALA A 113 5.76 -7.01 -2.23
CA ALA A 113 4.42 -6.63 -1.81
C ALA A 113 4.26 -6.63 -0.28
N LEU A 114 4.90 -7.57 0.44
CA LEU A 114 4.95 -7.56 1.91
C LEU A 114 5.76 -6.37 2.45
N VAL A 115 6.92 -6.05 1.84
CA VAL A 115 7.71 -4.85 2.20
C VAL A 115 6.90 -3.57 2.00
N ALA A 116 6.15 -3.47 0.89
CA ALA A 116 5.28 -2.33 0.63
C ALA A 116 4.06 -2.26 1.57
N LEU A 117 3.49 -3.41 1.99
CA LEU A 117 2.43 -3.45 3.01
C LEU A 117 2.94 -2.91 4.36
N ILE A 118 4.16 -3.29 4.78
CA ILE A 118 4.82 -2.75 5.98
C ILE A 118 4.99 -1.23 5.83
N ALA A 119 5.60 -0.76 4.74
CA ALA A 119 5.84 0.66 4.49
C ALA A 119 4.55 1.50 4.37
N PHE A 120 3.42 0.88 3.97
CA PHE A 120 2.12 1.55 3.88
C PHE A 120 1.34 1.57 5.20
N MET A 121 1.63 0.68 6.15
CA MET A 121 0.91 0.56 7.43
C MET A 121 0.79 1.88 8.24
N PRO A 122 1.82 2.74 8.34
CA PRO A 122 1.77 3.98 9.13
C PRO A 122 1.24 5.19 8.33
N THR A 123 0.76 4.99 7.10
CA THR A 123 0.12 6.06 6.30
C THR A 123 -1.28 6.37 6.82
N SER A 124 -1.77 7.59 6.61
CA SER A 124 -3.14 7.99 6.99
C SER A 124 -4.20 7.18 6.20
N PRO A 125 -5.37 6.87 6.81
CA PRO A 125 -6.38 6.00 6.20
C PRO A 125 -7.08 6.62 4.98
N ASN A 126 -7.14 7.95 4.89
CA ASN A 126 -7.65 8.71 3.73
C ASN A 126 -9.07 8.31 3.28
N GLY A 127 -9.88 7.73 4.16
CA GLY A 127 -11.24 7.25 3.85
C GLY A 127 -11.29 6.03 2.92
N ALA A 128 -10.17 5.31 2.74
CA ALA A 128 -10.13 4.14 1.85
C ALA A 128 -11.03 2.99 2.35
N LEU A 129 -11.58 2.21 1.41
CA LEU A 129 -12.46 1.07 1.73
C LEU A 129 -11.73 0.05 2.63
N GLY A 130 -12.34 -0.31 3.76
CA GLY A 130 -11.75 -1.21 4.75
C GLY A 130 -10.63 -0.59 5.59
N SER A 131 -10.46 0.75 5.58
CA SER A 131 -9.58 1.44 6.54
C SER A 131 -10.30 1.74 7.87
N LEU A 132 -9.52 1.79 8.95
CA LEU A 132 -9.97 2.15 10.30
C LEU A 132 -9.10 3.30 10.84
N ASP A 133 -9.69 4.20 11.62
CA ASP A 133 -8.97 5.32 12.24
C ASP A 133 -9.04 5.34 13.77
N TYR A 134 -8.45 4.31 14.38
CA TYR A 134 -8.26 4.22 15.83
C TYR A 134 -7.14 5.17 16.27
N LYS A 135 -7.17 5.64 17.53
CA LYS A 135 -6.10 6.47 18.09
C LYS A 135 -4.78 5.71 18.14
N LYS A 136 -3.67 6.44 18.15
CA LYS A 136 -2.32 5.84 18.21
C LYS A 136 -2.13 4.99 19.48
N GLU A 137 -2.76 5.37 20.58
CA GLU A 137 -2.70 4.69 21.87
C GLU A 137 -3.43 3.33 21.82
N GLU A 138 -4.55 3.29 21.09
CA GLU A 138 -5.33 2.06 20.84
C GLU A 138 -4.58 1.14 19.87
N ARG A 139 -4.01 1.69 18.79
CA ARG A 139 -3.14 0.96 17.84
C ARG A 139 -1.91 0.35 18.54
N ARG A 140 -1.23 1.09 19.44
CA ARG A 140 -0.14 0.55 20.28
C ARG A 140 -0.63 -0.56 21.22
N THR A 141 -1.81 -0.41 21.81
CA THR A 141 -2.41 -1.46 22.67
C THR A 141 -2.68 -2.74 21.87
N LEU A 142 -3.18 -2.61 20.64
CA LEU A 142 -3.33 -3.74 19.71
C LEU A 142 -1.99 -4.33 19.26
N ALA A 143 -0.94 -3.51 19.08
CA ALA A 143 0.41 -3.97 18.79
C ALA A 143 0.94 -4.89 19.91
N ILE A 144 0.80 -4.50 21.18
CA ILE A 144 1.18 -5.35 22.32
C ILE A 144 0.37 -6.65 22.30
N LYS A 145 -0.96 -6.55 22.22
CA LYS A 145 -1.87 -7.70 22.27
C LYS A 145 -1.63 -8.71 21.14
N SER A 146 -1.22 -8.24 19.96
CA SER A 146 -0.94 -9.11 18.79
C SER A 146 0.15 -10.16 19.02
N ARG A 147 0.95 -10.04 20.09
CA ARG A 147 2.01 -10.98 20.48
C ARG A 147 1.53 -12.10 21.40
N GLU A 148 0.34 -11.97 22.01
CA GLU A 148 -0.16 -12.91 23.03
C GLU A 148 -0.54 -14.26 22.42
N ALA A 149 -1.16 -14.24 21.25
CA ALA A 149 -1.58 -15.42 20.51
C ALA A 149 -1.75 -15.12 19.01
N PRO A 150 -1.53 -16.11 18.12
CA PRO A 150 -1.94 -16.02 16.73
C PRO A 150 -3.47 -15.97 16.59
N PRO A 151 -4.02 -15.32 15.55
CA PRO A 151 -5.45 -15.38 15.27
C PRO A 151 -5.86 -16.82 14.91
N LYS A 152 -7.10 -17.17 15.25
CA LYS A 152 -7.68 -18.47 14.88
C LYS A 152 -8.53 -18.36 13.63
N PHE A 153 -8.13 -19.03 12.55
CA PHE A 153 -8.69 -18.83 11.20
C PHE A 153 -8.53 -20.06 10.30
N GLY A 154 -9.65 -20.57 9.77
CA GLY A 154 -9.71 -21.62 8.77
C GLY A 154 -9.53 -23.05 9.30
N ASN A 155 -8.93 -23.92 8.47
CA ASN A 155 -8.72 -25.35 8.71
C ASN A 155 -7.48 -25.64 9.60
N PRO A 156 -7.37 -26.82 10.23
CA PRO A 156 -6.25 -27.17 11.11
C PRO A 156 -4.87 -27.05 10.45
N GLU A 157 -4.76 -27.39 9.16
CA GLU A 157 -3.51 -27.34 8.38
C GLU A 157 -3.02 -25.90 8.24
N ARG A 158 -3.94 -24.98 7.92
CA ARG A 158 -3.71 -23.54 7.89
C ARG A 158 -3.42 -22.99 9.28
N GLN A 159 -4.15 -23.43 10.30
CA GLN A 159 -3.93 -22.95 11.67
C GLN A 159 -2.52 -23.30 12.15
N LYS A 160 -2.05 -24.52 11.86
CA LYS A 160 -0.66 -24.93 12.12
C LYS A 160 0.33 -23.98 11.43
N LEU A 161 0.06 -23.57 10.19
CA LEU A 161 0.92 -22.65 9.44
C LEU A 161 0.93 -21.23 10.04
N ILE A 162 -0.22 -20.74 10.53
CA ILE A 162 -0.32 -19.45 11.26
C ILE A 162 0.43 -19.55 12.59
N ASP A 163 0.29 -20.65 13.32
CA ASP A 163 0.94 -20.88 14.61
C ASP A 163 2.48 -20.98 14.44
N GLU A 164 2.97 -21.72 13.43
CA GLU A 164 4.40 -21.80 13.03
C GLU A 164 4.98 -20.42 12.66
N ILE A 165 4.26 -19.64 11.85
CA ILE A 165 4.64 -18.28 11.48
C ILE A 165 4.72 -17.37 12.72
N HIS A 166 3.84 -17.55 13.70
CA HIS A 166 3.86 -16.75 14.93
C HIS A 166 5.06 -17.07 15.81
N GLU A 167 5.39 -18.36 15.99
CA GLU A 167 6.56 -18.79 16.76
C GLU A 167 7.87 -18.28 16.13
N TYR A 168 8.01 -18.37 14.80
CA TYR A 168 9.15 -17.78 14.10
C TYR A 168 9.23 -16.27 14.35
N MET A 169 8.14 -15.53 14.13
CA MET A 169 8.13 -14.07 14.29
C MET A 169 8.43 -13.65 15.72
N LEU A 170 7.90 -14.35 16.73
CA LEU A 170 8.23 -14.13 18.14
C LEU A 170 9.73 -14.40 18.42
N SER A 171 10.30 -15.48 17.89
CA SER A 171 11.71 -15.83 18.09
C SER A 171 12.70 -14.79 17.53
N LYS A 172 12.24 -13.95 16.59
CA LYS A 172 13.03 -12.90 15.94
C LYS A 172 12.66 -11.48 16.39
N ALA A 173 11.53 -11.28 17.07
CA ALA A 173 11.01 -9.96 17.42
C ALA A 173 11.80 -9.33 18.58
N PRO A 174 12.11 -8.01 18.53
CA PRO A 174 12.67 -7.32 19.69
C PRO A 174 11.66 -7.31 20.86
N PRO A 175 12.14 -7.00 22.08
CA PRO A 175 11.29 -6.54 23.17
C PRO A 175 10.41 -5.37 22.71
N VAL A 176 9.19 -5.30 23.24
CA VAL A 176 8.27 -4.18 22.98
C VAL A 176 8.85 -2.90 23.60
N PRO A 177 8.87 -1.75 22.89
CA PRO A 177 9.20 -0.46 23.48
C PRO A 177 8.26 -0.14 24.65
N GLN A 178 8.81 0.10 25.85
CA GLN A 178 7.97 0.44 27.01
C GLN A 178 7.43 1.86 26.87
N LEU A 179 6.11 2.01 26.99
CA LEU A 179 5.44 3.31 27.03
C LEU A 179 5.78 4.05 28.33
N GLY A 180 6.76 4.95 28.25
CA GLY A 180 7.08 5.88 29.35
C GLY A 180 5.91 6.85 29.61
N PRO A 181 5.58 7.17 30.88
CA PRO A 181 4.36 7.90 31.26
C PRO A 181 4.36 9.41 30.91
N SER A 182 5.24 9.89 30.03
CA SER A 182 5.56 11.32 29.87
C SER A 182 5.19 11.94 28.52
N GLN A 183 4.43 11.26 27.65
CA GLN A 183 3.95 11.81 26.37
C GLN A 183 2.45 12.15 26.34
N ALA A 184 1.81 12.26 27.51
CA ALA A 184 0.37 12.54 27.63
C ALA A 184 0.04 14.03 27.84
N SER A 185 1.02 14.94 27.79
CA SER A 185 0.87 16.29 28.36
C SER A 185 1.72 17.38 27.70
N GLU A 186 1.66 17.54 26.37
CA GLU A 186 2.35 18.66 25.68
C GLU A 186 1.62 19.22 24.42
N GLU A 187 0.29 19.13 24.35
CA GLU A 187 -0.53 19.85 23.33
C GLU A 187 -1.67 20.69 23.96
N HIS A 188 -1.34 21.60 24.88
CA HIS A 188 -2.24 22.74 25.17
C HIS A 188 -1.55 23.97 25.78
N SER A 189 -1.42 25.05 24.99
CA SER A 189 -1.76 26.46 25.33
C SER A 189 -0.92 27.47 24.52
N MET A 190 -1.59 28.28 23.69
CA MET A 190 -1.24 29.63 23.21
C MET A 190 -2.13 29.99 21.98
N ASP A 191 -2.82 31.14 21.90
CA ASP A 191 -3.36 31.98 22.98
C ASP A 191 -4.57 32.81 22.47
N ARG A 192 -5.25 33.45 23.42
CA ARG A 192 -6.21 34.59 23.44
C ARG A 192 -6.16 35.64 22.30
N ASP A 193 -7.13 36.55 22.13
CA ASP A 193 -8.45 36.85 22.76
C ASP A 193 -9.26 37.74 21.77
N GLY A 194 -10.58 37.92 21.96
CA GLY A 194 -11.33 38.95 21.20
C GLY A 194 -12.84 39.04 21.50
N VAL A 195 -13.26 40.07 22.26
CA VAL A 195 -14.67 40.27 22.69
C VAL A 195 -15.12 41.72 22.49
N THR A 196 -16.24 41.94 21.77
CA THR A 196 -17.20 43.04 22.04
C THR A 196 -18.58 42.75 21.42
N GLN A 197 -19.64 43.37 21.94
CA GLN A 197 -21.05 43.25 21.50
C GLN A 197 -21.47 44.46 20.63
N ALA A 198 -22.51 44.32 19.78
CA ALA A 198 -23.71 45.21 19.77
C ALA A 198 -24.74 44.94 18.63
N ASN A 199 -25.88 44.32 19.01
CA ASN A 199 -27.29 44.77 18.83
C ASN A 199 -27.98 45.03 17.45
N GLN A 200 -29.30 44.71 17.42
CA GLN A 200 -30.38 45.07 16.45
C GLN A 200 -30.27 44.52 15.00
N GLN A 201 -31.36 44.20 14.29
CA GLN A 201 -32.73 44.78 14.33
C GLN A 201 -33.84 43.77 13.92
N ASP A 202 -35.12 44.14 14.08
CA ASP A 202 -36.32 43.28 14.00
C ASP A 202 -36.88 42.96 12.60
N SER A 203 -37.64 41.86 12.48
CA SER A 203 -38.87 41.80 11.67
C SER A 203 -39.87 40.78 12.24
N VAL A 204 -41.17 41.00 12.02
CA VAL A 204 -42.29 40.37 12.79
C VAL A 204 -43.29 39.69 11.85
N SER A 205 -43.81 38.49 12.20
CA SER A 205 -45.26 38.13 12.13
C SER A 205 -45.61 36.66 12.46
N MET A 206 -46.57 36.48 13.39
CA MET A 206 -47.83 35.70 13.32
C MET A 206 -47.90 34.29 12.65
N ALA A 207 -48.71 33.31 13.09
CA ALA A 207 -49.45 33.05 14.35
C ALA A 207 -50.11 31.63 14.31
N GLY A 208 -50.50 31.08 15.49
CA GLY A 208 -51.24 29.80 15.66
C GLY A 208 -50.33 28.57 15.90
N GLY A 209 -50.61 27.60 16.79
CA GLY A 209 -51.81 27.33 17.60
C GLY A 209 -52.79 26.38 16.88
N ASP A 210 -53.22 25.22 17.41
CA ASP A 210 -52.97 24.54 18.71
C ASP A 210 -53.08 23.01 18.53
N GLY A 211 -52.71 22.20 19.53
CA GLY A 211 -53.27 20.85 19.71
C GLY A 211 -52.31 19.65 19.76
N LEU A 212 -52.21 19.05 20.95
CA LEU A 212 -51.78 17.68 21.25
C LEU A 212 -53.03 16.85 21.66
N PRO A 213 -53.00 15.49 21.78
CA PRO A 213 -51.99 14.50 21.37
C PRO A 213 -52.58 13.21 20.71
N ASN A 214 -51.69 12.23 20.44
CA ASN A 214 -51.78 10.82 20.92
C ASN A 214 -52.01 9.64 19.94
N GLN A 215 -51.36 8.52 20.30
CA GLN A 215 -51.52 7.09 19.95
C GLN A 215 -51.24 6.55 18.52
N ALA A 216 -50.14 5.79 18.48
CA ALA A 216 -49.82 4.56 17.75
C ALA A 216 -50.95 3.69 17.16
N VAL A 217 -50.61 2.96 16.08
CA VAL A 217 -50.65 1.47 15.94
C VAL A 217 -50.19 1.07 14.52
N GLY A 218 -49.49 -0.07 14.37
CA GLY A 218 -49.42 -0.79 13.08
C GLY A 218 -48.05 -1.34 12.67
N ASP A 219 -47.78 -2.60 13.00
CA ASP A 219 -46.74 -3.40 12.33
C ASP A 219 -47.06 -3.64 10.86
N ARG A 220 -46.02 -3.76 10.02
CA ARG A 220 -46.04 -4.69 8.87
C ARG A 220 -44.63 -5.03 8.37
N VAL A 221 -44.26 -6.29 8.54
CA VAL A 221 -43.11 -6.92 7.89
C VAL A 221 -43.47 -7.28 6.45
N VAL A 222 -42.53 -7.07 5.52
CA VAL A 222 -42.43 -7.81 4.25
C VAL A 222 -40.95 -8.16 4.05
N GLU A 223 -40.70 -9.40 3.66
CA GLU A 223 -39.39 -10.00 3.40
C GLU A 223 -39.41 -10.52 1.96
N GLU A 224 -38.43 -10.18 1.13
CA GLU A 224 -38.19 -10.83 -0.17
C GLU A 224 -36.68 -10.91 -0.50
N GLU A 225 -36.30 -12.03 -1.09
CA GLU A 225 -34.95 -12.50 -1.47
C GLU A 225 -35.16 -13.64 -2.50
N PRO A 226 -34.19 -14.00 -3.36
CA PRO A 226 -33.52 -13.19 -4.37
C PRO A 226 -33.82 -13.70 -5.81
N VAL A 227 -33.48 -12.94 -6.87
CA VAL A 227 -33.53 -13.44 -8.26
C VAL A 227 -32.32 -13.04 -9.11
N ALA A 228 -31.69 -14.04 -9.72
CA ALA A 228 -30.74 -13.99 -10.84
C ALA A 228 -30.76 -15.38 -11.54
N PRO A 229 -30.13 -15.62 -12.71
CA PRO A 229 -29.31 -14.74 -13.55
C PRO A 229 -29.70 -14.73 -15.06
N ALA A 230 -29.04 -13.91 -15.88
CA ALA A 230 -28.98 -14.08 -17.35
C ALA A 230 -27.70 -13.46 -17.96
N ASN A 231 -27.16 -14.08 -19.02
CA ASN A 231 -25.99 -13.61 -19.80
C ASN A 231 -26.43 -12.90 -21.10
N ALA A 232 -25.76 -11.80 -21.48
CA ALA A 232 -25.40 -11.50 -22.88
C ALA A 232 -24.46 -10.27 -22.99
N ASN A 233 -23.44 -10.35 -23.86
CA ASN A 233 -22.73 -9.20 -24.45
C ASN A 233 -23.46 -8.76 -25.73
N PRO A 234 -23.41 -7.47 -26.12
CA PRO A 234 -22.47 -7.08 -27.18
C PRO A 234 -21.85 -5.67 -27.05
N ALA A 235 -20.90 -5.37 -27.94
CA ALA A 235 -20.20 -4.10 -28.10
C ALA A 235 -19.66 -3.99 -29.55
N PRO A 236 -19.11 -2.85 -30.03
CA PRO A 236 -19.48 -1.45 -29.77
C PRO A 236 -19.60 -0.58 -31.05
N ALA A 237 -20.36 0.52 -30.97
CA ALA A 237 -20.32 1.67 -31.90
C ALA A 237 -20.94 2.91 -31.17
N GLU A 238 -20.67 4.18 -31.48
CA GLU A 238 -19.81 4.78 -32.51
C GLU A 238 -19.23 6.13 -32.00
N ILE A 239 -18.27 6.74 -32.71
CA ILE A 239 -17.63 8.01 -32.34
C ILE A 239 -18.47 9.22 -32.79
N ARG A 240 -18.60 10.26 -31.95
CA ARG A 240 -19.00 11.60 -32.41
C ARG A 240 -18.21 12.73 -31.76
N VAL A 241 -17.51 13.50 -32.60
CA VAL A 241 -16.67 14.66 -32.24
C VAL A 241 -17.48 15.96 -32.39
N VAL A 242 -17.24 16.95 -31.52
CA VAL A 242 -17.75 18.34 -31.68
C VAL A 242 -16.65 19.37 -31.33
N ARG A 243 -16.61 20.46 -32.11
CA ARG A 243 -15.70 21.63 -32.12
C ARG A 243 -16.52 22.79 -32.76
N GLU A 244 -16.36 24.09 -32.51
CA GLU A 244 -15.46 24.96 -31.69
C GLU A 244 -16.19 26.37 -31.62
N VAL A 245 -15.74 27.54 -31.14
CA VAL A 245 -14.42 28.11 -30.74
C VAL A 245 -14.53 28.86 -29.37
N PRO A 246 -14.25 30.17 -29.10
CA PRO A 246 -13.92 30.61 -27.72
C PRO A 246 -14.82 31.72 -27.10
N ALA A 247 -14.51 32.10 -25.85
CA ALA A 247 -14.87 33.40 -25.27
C ALA A 247 -13.61 34.10 -24.70
N ARG A 248 -13.68 35.42 -24.50
CA ARG A 248 -12.52 36.28 -24.14
C ARG A 248 -12.20 36.24 -22.64
N GLY A 249 -10.92 36.33 -22.29
CA GLY A 249 -10.46 36.69 -20.93
C GLY A 249 -9.91 38.12 -20.86
N PRO A 250 -9.70 38.68 -19.65
CA PRO A 250 -8.89 39.87 -19.43
C PRO A 250 -7.49 39.52 -18.85
N SER A 251 -6.51 40.38 -19.11
CA SER A 251 -5.16 40.30 -18.57
C SER A 251 -5.09 40.78 -17.11
N ASN A 252 -4.20 40.19 -16.30
CA ASN A 252 -3.63 40.86 -15.13
C ASN A 252 -2.17 40.44 -14.88
N GLN A 253 -1.42 41.31 -14.20
CA GLN A 253 0.05 41.30 -14.17
C GLN A 253 0.64 40.32 -13.13
N PRO A 254 1.87 39.80 -13.34
CA PRO A 254 2.56 38.99 -12.33
C PRO A 254 3.11 39.86 -11.19
N LEU A 255 2.73 39.56 -9.94
CA LEU A 255 3.40 40.13 -8.78
C LEU A 255 4.85 39.63 -8.68
N GLN A 256 5.77 40.55 -8.36
CA GLN A 256 7.16 40.21 -8.05
C GLN A 256 7.22 39.47 -6.71
N ARG A 257 7.78 38.25 -6.71
CA ARG A 257 8.14 37.52 -5.49
C ARG A 257 9.57 37.92 -5.08
N PRO A 258 9.86 38.22 -3.80
CA PRO A 258 11.22 38.49 -3.34
C PRO A 258 12.15 37.29 -3.57
N GLU A 259 13.36 37.54 -4.06
CA GLU A 259 14.40 36.50 -4.17
C GLU A 259 14.94 36.12 -2.77
N LEU A 260 14.60 34.92 -2.31
CA LEU A 260 15.40 34.26 -1.27
C LEU A 260 16.65 33.66 -1.93
N ARG A 261 17.77 34.36 -1.78
CA ARG A 261 19.08 34.00 -2.31
C ARG A 261 19.63 32.73 -1.65
N VAL A 262 19.26 31.56 -2.19
CA VAL A 262 19.76 30.26 -1.71
C VAL A 262 21.28 30.21 -1.84
N GLN A 263 21.99 30.08 -0.71
CA GLN A 263 23.41 29.73 -0.72
C GLN A 263 23.56 28.28 -1.18
N LYS A 264 23.99 28.10 -2.43
CA LYS A 264 24.22 26.78 -3.03
C LYS A 264 25.40 26.09 -2.32
N SER A 265 25.14 24.93 -1.70
CA SER A 265 26.12 24.23 -0.86
C SER A 265 27.36 23.77 -1.64
N ALA A 266 28.43 23.46 -0.92
CA ALA A 266 29.64 22.88 -1.49
C ALA A 266 29.39 21.51 -2.14
N ASP A 267 28.40 20.76 -1.64
CA ASP A 267 28.06 19.40 -2.07
C ASP A 267 27.68 19.32 -3.55
N ASP A 268 26.91 20.30 -4.05
CA ASP A 268 26.53 20.39 -5.47
C ASP A 268 27.76 20.43 -6.39
N ARG A 269 28.86 21.04 -5.92
CA ARG A 269 30.12 21.06 -6.69
C ARG A 269 30.74 19.67 -6.72
N LEU A 270 30.77 18.97 -5.58
CA LEU A 270 31.32 17.60 -5.49
C LEU A 270 30.54 16.62 -6.37
N PHE A 271 29.20 16.66 -6.36
CA PHE A 271 28.37 15.86 -7.28
C PHE A 271 28.60 16.22 -8.75
N THR A 272 28.79 17.50 -9.07
CA THR A 272 29.12 17.95 -10.43
C THR A 272 30.49 17.38 -10.89
N TRP A 273 31.53 17.47 -10.06
CA TRP A 273 32.85 16.89 -10.37
C TRP A 273 32.81 15.37 -10.50
N ALA A 274 32.04 14.66 -9.66
CA ALA A 274 31.85 13.22 -9.77
C ALA A 274 31.16 12.80 -11.09
N ALA A 275 30.13 13.53 -11.51
CA ALA A 275 29.46 13.30 -12.80
C ALA A 275 30.37 13.57 -14.01
N VAL A 276 31.21 14.61 -13.95
CA VAL A 276 32.22 14.89 -14.99
C VAL A 276 33.29 13.79 -15.02
N GLY A 277 33.78 13.33 -13.87
CA GLY A 277 34.72 12.21 -13.79
C GLY A 277 34.15 10.91 -14.39
N LEU A 278 32.88 10.60 -14.09
CA LEU A 278 32.20 9.42 -14.60
C LEU A 278 31.99 9.47 -16.13
N THR A 279 31.58 10.62 -16.68
CA THR A 279 31.39 10.78 -18.13
C THR A 279 32.72 10.70 -18.90
N ILE A 280 33.80 11.28 -18.36
CA ILE A 280 35.16 11.12 -18.92
C ILE A 280 35.61 9.65 -18.88
N ALA A 281 35.39 8.94 -17.77
CA ALA A 281 35.73 7.52 -17.65
C ALA A 281 34.97 6.65 -18.68
N ILE A 282 33.68 6.89 -18.88
CA ILE A 282 32.87 6.22 -19.91
C ILE A 282 33.41 6.52 -21.31
N LEU A 283 33.72 7.79 -21.62
CA LEU A 283 34.32 8.17 -22.91
C LEU A 283 35.66 7.47 -23.17
N VAL A 284 36.56 7.40 -22.17
CA VAL A 284 37.85 6.69 -22.29
C VAL A 284 37.65 5.19 -22.49
N LEU A 285 36.68 4.56 -21.82
CA LEU A 285 36.35 3.15 -22.02
C LEU A 285 35.76 2.88 -23.41
N LEU A 286 34.91 3.76 -23.92
CA LEU A 286 34.38 3.70 -25.29
C LEU A 286 35.49 3.89 -26.33
N LEU A 287 36.39 4.86 -26.13
CA LEU A 287 37.54 5.08 -27.03
C LEU A 287 38.49 3.88 -27.04
N LYS A 288 38.80 3.32 -25.86
CA LYS A 288 39.61 2.10 -25.71
C LYS A 288 38.96 0.88 -26.35
N LYS A 289 37.63 0.75 -26.27
CA LYS A 289 36.85 -0.28 -26.96
C LYS A 289 36.92 -0.09 -28.49
N PHE A 290 36.72 1.14 -28.96
CA PHE A 290 36.77 1.49 -30.39
C PHE A 290 38.15 1.21 -31.01
N LEU A 291 39.23 1.63 -30.34
CA LEU A 291 40.61 1.35 -30.75
C LEU A 291 40.91 -0.17 -30.75
N LYS A 292 40.39 -0.94 -29.79
CA LYS A 292 40.53 -2.40 -29.77
C LYS A 292 39.76 -3.08 -30.91
N SER A 293 38.62 -2.53 -31.32
CA SER A 293 37.86 -3.04 -32.49
C SER A 293 38.43 -2.62 -33.84
N SER A 294 39.04 -1.44 -33.97
CA SER A 294 39.67 -1.00 -35.23
C SER A 294 41.07 -1.60 -35.45
N GLY A 295 41.74 -2.08 -34.40
CA GLY A 295 43.05 -2.74 -34.48
C GLY A 295 43.08 -4.16 -35.10
N HIS A 296 41.98 -4.65 -35.68
CA HIS A 296 41.88 -5.98 -36.30
C HIS A 296 41.52 -5.89 -37.80
N GLY A 297 42.36 -5.21 -38.59
CA GLY A 297 42.08 -4.95 -40.01
C GLY A 297 43.31 -4.64 -40.86
N ALA A 298 44.41 -5.39 -40.70
CA ALA A 298 45.67 -5.16 -41.43
C ALA A 298 46.50 -6.44 -41.67
N VAL A 299 45.99 -7.36 -42.48
CA VAL A 299 46.77 -8.47 -43.10
C VAL A 299 46.24 -8.71 -44.52
N PHE A 300 47.10 -9.15 -45.44
CA PHE A 300 46.84 -9.50 -46.85
C PHE A 300 46.67 -8.34 -47.86
N MET A 301 47.79 -7.68 -48.18
CA MET A 301 48.16 -7.36 -49.56
C MET A 301 49.68 -7.49 -49.76
N ASP A 302 50.11 -8.68 -50.19
CA ASP A 302 51.35 -9.01 -50.92
C ASP A 302 51.41 -10.55 -51.03
N GLY A 303 51.90 -11.18 -52.10
CA GLY A 303 52.34 -10.64 -53.39
C GLY A 303 53.04 -11.72 -54.22
N SER A 304 53.04 -11.57 -55.56
CA SER A 304 53.54 -12.52 -56.61
C SER A 304 52.64 -13.73 -56.89
#